data_AF-A0A971E764-F1
#
_entry.id   AF-A0A971E764-F1
#
_cell.length_a   1.000
_cell.length_b   1.000
_cell.length_c   1.000
_cell.angle_alpha   90.00
_cell.angle_beta   90.00
_cell.angle_gamma   90.00
#
_symmetry.space_group_name_H-M   'P 1'
#
loop_
_entity.id
_entity.type
_entity.pdbx_description
1 polymer ?
#
loop_
_entity_poly.entity_id
_entity_poly.type
_entity_poly.pdbx_seq_one_letter_code
_entity_poly.pdbx_strand_id
1 'polypeptide(L)' 'MSTGVIATKKRRTLRQSRRLTAYAFLLPNALGFLALTLIPILVAFGLSFLNWDFANPAEFIGVKNFARLL' A
#
# COMPACT_ATOMS: atom_id res chain seq x y z
N MET A 1 29.42 -33.83 41.32
CA MET A 1 28.14 -33.87 40.58
C MET A 1 27.76 -32.45 40.23
N SER A 2 28.02 -32.00 39.00
CA SER A 2 27.54 -30.71 38.47
C SER A 2 27.11 -30.96 37.03
N THR A 3 25.82 -31.15 36.82
CA THR A 3 25.21 -31.37 35.51
C THR A 3 24.94 -30.01 34.87
N GLY A 4 25.60 -29.79 33.72
CA GLY A 4 25.56 -28.56 32.95
C GLY A 4 24.16 -28.20 32.43
N VAL A 5 23.89 -26.90 32.43
CA VAL A 5 22.68 -26.28 31.88
C VAL A 5 22.77 -26.32 30.35
N ILE A 6 21.95 -27.14 29.69
CA ILE A 6 21.82 -27.16 28.23
C ILE A 6 20.93 -25.98 27.80
N ALA A 7 21.56 -24.87 27.41
CA ALA A 7 20.87 -23.76 26.75
C ALA A 7 20.34 -24.21 25.39
N THR A 8 19.04 -24.51 25.32
CA THR A 8 18.38 -24.90 24.06
C THR A 8 18.27 -23.67 23.16
N LYS A 9 19.18 -23.57 22.19
CA LYS A 9 19.20 -22.50 21.18
C LYS A 9 17.86 -22.46 20.44
N LYS A 10 17.13 -21.37 20.65
CA LYS A 10 15.80 -21.04 20.12
C LYS A 10 15.70 -21.30 18.60
N ARG A 11 15.13 -22.44 18.19
CA ARG A 11 14.81 -22.80 16.78
C ARG A 11 13.68 -21.94 16.16
N ARG A 12 13.55 -20.66 16.53
CA ARG A 12 12.50 -19.77 15.97
C ARG A 12 12.93 -19.03 14.69
N THR A 13 14.23 -19.00 14.38
CA THR A 13 14.76 -18.12 13.33
C THR A 13 14.55 -18.64 11.90
N LEU A 14 14.59 -19.96 11.66
CA LEU A 14 14.54 -20.50 10.28
C LEU A 14 13.16 -20.39 9.62
N ARG A 15 12.06 -20.51 10.40
CA ARG A 15 10.69 -20.48 9.86
C ARG A 15 10.21 -19.05 9.58
N GLN A 16 10.73 -18.07 10.30
CA GLN A 16 10.43 -16.65 10.10
C GLN A 16 11.14 -16.07 8.87
N SER A 17 12.42 -16.44 8.66
CA SER A 17 13.17 -16.01 7.48
C SER A 17 12.52 -16.46 6.17
N ARG A 18 12.02 -17.70 6.09
CA ARG A 18 11.33 -18.20 4.87
C ARG A 18 10.08 -17.40 4.49
N ARG A 19 9.35 -16.88 5.48
CA ARG A 19 8.14 -16.07 5.22
C ARG A 19 8.49 -14.71 4.65
N LEU A 20 9.49 -14.04 5.23
CA LEU A 20 10.01 -12.77 4.73
C LEU A 20 10.52 -12.89 3.30
N THR A 21 11.25 -13.97 2.99
CA THR A 21 11.70 -14.24 1.62
C THR A 21 10.51 -14.43 0.67
N ALA A 22 9.51 -15.23 1.03
CA ALA A 22 8.30 -15.41 0.21
C ALA A 22 7.55 -14.09 -0.05
N TYR A 23 7.41 -13.23 0.98
CA TYR A 23 6.82 -11.91 0.81
C TYR A 23 7.68 -10.99 -0.06
N ALA A 24 9.01 -11.02 0.07
CA ALA A 24 9.90 -10.22 -0.76
C ALA A 24 9.82 -10.59 -2.25
N PHE A 25 9.56 -11.86 -2.58
CA PHE A 25 9.31 -12.29 -3.95
C PHE A 25 7.90 -11.91 -4.47
N LEU A 26 6.89 -11.87 -3.58
CA LEU A 26 5.52 -11.51 -3.95
C LEU A 26 5.31 -9.99 -4.04
N LEU A 27 5.97 -9.23 -3.16
CA LEU A 27 5.87 -7.78 -3.03
C LEU A 27 6.03 -7.01 -4.33
N PRO A 28 7.05 -7.24 -5.20
CA PRO A 28 7.21 -6.44 -6.42
C PRO A 28 6.01 -6.58 -7.37
N ASN A 29 5.46 -7.78 -7.53
CA ASN A 29 4.26 -8.00 -8.34
C ASN A 29 3.02 -7.36 -7.68
N ALA A 30 2.85 -7.57 -6.38
CA ALA A 30 1.71 -7.01 -5.65
C ALA A 30 1.75 -5.46 -5.63
N LEU A 31 2.94 -4.87 -5.46
CA LEU A 31 3.15 -3.43 -5.51
C LEU A 31 2.89 -2.87 -6.90
N GLY A 32 3.32 -3.55 -7.97
CA GLY A 32 3.01 -3.15 -9.34
C GLY A 32 1.50 -3.13 -9.61
N PHE A 33 0.81 -4.21 -9.23
CA PHE A 33 -0.66 -4.29 -9.35
C PHE A 33 -1.36 -3.20 -8.53
N LEU A 34 -0.96 -3.03 -7.26
CA LEU A 34 -1.51 -2.00 -6.39
C LEU A 34 -1.25 -0.61 -6.95
N ALA A 35 -0.03 -0.30 -7.39
CA ALA A 35 0.29 1.01 -7.95
C ALA A 35 -0.57 1.31 -9.18
N LEU A 36 -0.68 0.37 -10.12
CA LEU A 36 -1.52 0.53 -11.31
C LEU A 36 -3.00 0.73 -10.98
N THR A 37 -3.49 0.20 -9.86
CA THR A 37 -4.89 0.36 -9.44
C THR A 37 -5.09 1.62 -8.58
N LEU A 38 -4.23 1.85 -7.60
CA LEU A 38 -4.34 2.94 -6.63
C LEU A 38 -4.03 4.29 -7.28
N ILE A 39 -3.04 4.38 -8.17
CA ILE A 39 -2.68 5.65 -8.81
C ILE A 39 -3.87 6.25 -9.56
N PRO A 40 -4.55 5.57 -10.50
CA PRO A 40 -5.69 6.15 -11.20
C PRO A 40 -6.87 6.44 -10.27
N ILE A 41 -7.09 5.63 -9.23
CA ILE A 41 -8.11 5.89 -8.20
C ILE A 41 -7.80 7.20 -7.46
N LEU A 42 -6.57 7.39 -7.01
CA LEU A 42 -6.15 8.61 -6.30
C LEU A 42 -6.19 9.84 -7.21
N VAL A 43 -5.83 9.69 -8.49
CA VAL A 43 -5.94 10.76 -9.49
C VAL A 43 -7.40 11.13 -9.71
N ALA A 44 -8.29 10.17 -9.94
CA ALA A 44 -9.72 10.43 -10.12
C ALA A 44 -10.34 11.05 -8.85
N PHE A 45 -9.95 10.55 -7.68
CA PHE A 45 -10.37 11.12 -6.40
C PHE A 45 -9.89 12.57 -6.25
N GLY A 46 -8.63 12.86 -6.58
CA GLY A 46 -8.09 14.22 -6.61
C GLY A 46 -8.87 15.12 -7.56
N LEU A 47 -9.06 14.68 -8.81
CA LEU A 47 -9.83 15.39 -9.84
C LEU A 47 -11.27 15.68 -9.40
N SER A 48 -11.88 14.87 -8.53
CA SER A 48 -13.23 15.16 -8.02
C SER A 48 -13.32 16.47 -7.21
N PHE A 49 -12.22 16.94 -6.64
CA PHE A 49 -12.12 18.24 -5.95
C PHE A 49 -11.77 19.39 -6.89
N LEU A 50 -11.43 19.09 -8.14
CA LEU A 50 -11.14 20.06 -9.18
C LEU A 50 -12.37 20.17 -10.10
N ASN A 51 -12.62 21.37 -10.60
CA ASN A 51 -13.47 21.58 -11.73
C ASN A 51 -12.58 21.48 -12.95
N TRP A 52 -12.65 20.34 -13.63
CA TRP A 52 -11.87 20.11 -14.83
C TRP A 52 -12.73 19.46 -15.90
N ASP A 53 -12.78 20.15 -17.02
CA ASP A 53 -13.32 19.72 -18.29
C ASP A 53 -12.19 19.89 -19.30
N PHE A 54 -11.96 18.92 -20.18
CA PHE A 54 -10.82 18.89 -21.12
C PHE A 54 -10.59 20.17 -21.95
N ALA A 55 -11.59 21.07 -21.99
CA ALA A 55 -11.56 22.37 -22.65
C ALA A 55 -11.02 23.52 -21.78
N ASN A 56 -11.09 23.43 -20.45
CA ASN A 56 -10.74 24.50 -19.52
C ASN A 56 -9.62 24.10 -18.55
N PRO A 57 -8.84 25.07 -18.03
CA PRO A 57 -7.84 24.80 -17.02
C PRO A 57 -8.49 24.23 -15.74
N ALA A 58 -7.80 23.29 -15.09
CA ALA A 58 -8.30 22.68 -13.87
C ALA A 58 -8.31 23.68 -12.71
N GLU A 59 -9.49 23.99 -12.18
CA GLU A 59 -9.65 24.89 -11.03
C GLU A 59 -9.93 24.11 -9.75
N PHE A 60 -9.22 24.38 -8.66
CA PHE A 60 -9.50 23.75 -7.39
C PHE A 60 -10.76 24.36 -6.75
N ILE A 61 -11.85 23.59 -6.72
CA ILE A 61 -13.15 24.05 -6.20
C ILE A 61 -13.53 23.39 -4.86
N GLY A 62 -12.67 22.52 -4.32
CA GLY A 62 -12.90 21.81 -3.07
C GLY A 62 -14.09 20.85 -3.18
N VAL A 63 -15.01 20.89 -2.21
CA VAL A 63 -16.17 19.97 -2.17
C VAL A 63 -17.39 20.47 -2.95
N LYS A 64 -17.26 21.56 -3.72
CA LYS A 64 -18.39 22.17 -4.45
C LYS A 64 -19.07 21.21 -5.44
N ASN A 65 -18.32 20.27 -6.04
CA ASN A 65 -18.89 19.24 -6.92
C ASN A 65 -19.89 18.34 -6.17
N PHE A 66 -19.58 17.96 -4.92
CA PHE A 66 -20.46 17.15 -4.10
C PHE A 66 -21.67 17.94 -3.60
N ALA A 67 -21.49 19.22 -3.27
CA ALA A 67 -22.59 20.10 -2.85
C ALA A 67 -23.60 20.38 -3.98
N ARG A 68 -23.18 20.34 -5.26
CA ARG A 68 -24.09 20.47 -6.42
C ARG A 68 -25.00 19.25 -6.64
N LEU A 69 -24.67 18.11 -6.05
CA LEU A 69 -25.41 16.86 -6.21
C LEU A 69 -26.49 16.65 -5.12
N LEU A 70 -26.51 17.48 -4.08
CA LEU A 70 -27.53 17.53 -3.03
C LEU A 70 -28.59 18.58 -3.37
#